data_AF-A0A139RAU9-F1
#
_entry.id   AF-A0A139RAU9-F1
#
_cell.length_a   1.000
_cell.length_b   1.000
_cell.length_c   1.000
_cell.angle_alpha   90.00
_cell.angle_beta   90.00
_cell.angle_gamma   90.00
#
_symmetry.space_group_name_H-M   'P 1'
#
loop_
_entity.id
_entity.type
_entity.pdbx_description
1 polymer ?
#
loop_
_entity_poly.entity_id
_entity_poly.type
_entity_poly.pdbx_seq_one_letter_code
_entity_poly.pdbx_strand_id
1 'polypeptide(L)'
;MEEEKKLYVYFKTKFRNRILDSVRKQESQKRRLDRMAYEEVGEISHRLPEGGLWLDDYYALHELLDSYRRKLPQDKQEAYERLWADERFKGRKAMLKELQEVIQ
;
A
#
# COMPACT_ATOMS: atom_id res chain seq x y z
N MET A 1 -38.99 -25.57 -28.80
CA MET A 1 -39.81 -24.34 -28.78
C MET A 1 -40.42 -24.03 -27.42
N GLU A 2 -41.17 -24.94 -26.78
CA GLU A 2 -41.89 -24.62 -25.54
C GLU A 2 -40.99 -24.65 -24.28
N GLU A 3 -40.04 -25.60 -24.21
CA GLU A 3 -39.03 -25.64 -23.15
C GLU A 3 -38.06 -24.45 -23.21
N GLU A 4 -37.70 -24.03 -24.42
CA GLU A 4 -36.82 -22.89 -24.65
C GLU A 4 -37.47 -21.57 -24.18
N LYS A 5 -38.78 -21.40 -24.42
CA LYS A 5 -39.56 -20.28 -23.88
C LYS A 5 -39.61 -20.31 -22.34
N LYS A 6 -39.80 -21.49 -21.74
CA LYS A 6 -39.79 -21.66 -20.27
C LYS A 6 -38.42 -21.34 -19.67
N LEU A 7 -37.35 -21.80 -20.32
CA LEU A 7 -35.97 -21.50 -19.91
C LEU A 7 -35.67 -20.00 -20.02
N TYR A 8 -36.12 -19.34 -21.09
CA TYR A 8 -35.98 -17.90 -21.26
C TYR A 8 -36.68 -17.10 -20.16
N VAL A 9 -37.93 -17.46 -19.82
CA VAL A 9 -38.67 -16.81 -18.72
C VAL A 9 -37.98 -17.03 -17.37
N TYR A 10 -37.50 -18.25 -17.13
CA TYR A 10 -36.74 -18.59 -15.93
C TYR A 10 -35.45 -17.76 -15.84
N PHE A 11 -34.67 -17.72 -16.91
CA PHE A 11 -33.43 -16.94 -17.00
C PHE A 11 -33.68 -15.45 -16.75
N LYS A 12 -34.67 -14.86 -17.44
CA LYS A 12 -35.02 -13.44 -17.27
C LYS A 12 -35.37 -13.12 -15.81
N THR A 13 -36.09 -14.02 -15.15
CA THR A 13 -36.48 -13.86 -13.75
C THR A 13 -35.29 -13.96 -12.81
N LYS A 14 -34.46 -15.01 -12.94
CA LYS A 14 -33.28 -15.21 -12.08
C LYS A 14 -32.23 -14.12 -12.29
N PHE A 15 -32.00 -13.70 -13.54
CA PHE A 15 -31.08 -12.63 -13.87
C PHE A 15 -31.54 -11.29 -13.26
N ARG A 16 -32.82 -10.91 -13.48
CA ARG A 16 -33.40 -9.69 -12.89
C ARG A 16 -33.25 -9.68 -11.37
N ASN A 17 -33.58 -10.79 -10.72
CA ASN A 17 -33.50 -10.88 -9.26
C ASN A 17 -32.06 -10.77 -8.75
N ARG A 18 -31.09 -11.42 -9.42
CA ARG A 18 -29.68 -11.31 -9.07
C ARG A 18 -29.16 -9.87 -9.13
N ILE A 19 -29.53 -9.12 -10.17
CA ILE A 19 -29.14 -7.70 -10.30
C ILE A 19 -29.76 -6.86 -9.18
N LEU A 20 -31.07 -7.01 -8.94
CA LEU A 20 -31.76 -6.28 -7.88
C LEU A 20 -31.18 -6.57 -6.50
N ASP A 21 -30.85 -7.82 -6.21
CA ASP A 21 -30.24 -8.19 -4.91
C ASP A 21 -28.83 -7.62 -4.76
N SER A 22 -28.07 -7.54 -5.85
CA SER A 22 -26.74 -6.92 -5.85
C SER A 22 -26.83 -5.42 -5.57
N VAL A 23 -27.78 -4.73 -6.21
CA VAL A 23 -28.06 -3.29 -5.97
C VAL A 23 -28.53 -3.06 -4.54
N ARG A 24 -29.47 -3.87 -4.03
CA ARG A 24 -29.94 -3.77 -2.63
C ARG A 24 -28.81 -3.97 -1.62
N LYS A 25 -27.88 -4.89 -1.91
CA LYS A 25 -26.69 -5.13 -1.07
C LYS A 25 -25.77 -3.91 -1.07
N GLN A 26 -25.52 -3.30 -2.24
CA GLN A 26 -24.74 -2.07 -2.36
C GLN A 26 -25.41 -0.91 -1.62
N GLU A 27 -26.71 -0.71 -1.79
CA GLU A 27 -27.47 0.33 -1.07
C GLU A 27 -27.49 0.11 0.44
N SER A 28 -27.55 -1.15 0.89
CA SER A 28 -27.44 -1.47 2.32
C SER A 28 -26.07 -1.09 2.89
N GLN A 29 -24.99 -1.40 2.15
CA GLN A 29 -23.64 -0.98 2.52
C GLN A 29 -23.50 0.54 2.52
N LYS A 30 -24.03 1.22 1.49
CA LYS A 30 -24.02 2.68 1.40
C LYS A 30 -24.79 3.31 2.57
N ARG A 31 -25.99 2.82 2.90
CA ARG A 31 -26.75 3.28 4.09
C ARG A 31 -26.03 3.04 5.42
N ARG A 32 -25.13 2.07 5.50
CA ARG A 32 -24.29 1.87 6.69
C ARG A 32 -23.21 2.93 6.77
N LEU A 33 -22.61 3.30 5.64
CA LEU A 33 -21.61 4.37 5.54
C LEU A 33 -22.25 5.75 5.75
N ASP A 34 -23.40 6.01 5.13
CA ASP A 34 -24.13 7.29 5.27
C ASP A 34 -24.65 7.54 6.70
N ARG A 35 -24.76 6.48 7.52
CA ARG A 35 -25.13 6.56 8.95
C ARG A 35 -23.94 6.66 9.89
N MET A 36 -22.71 6.51 9.39
CA MET A 36 -21.53 6.75 10.21
C MET A 36 -21.43 8.25 10.46
N ALA A 37 -21.15 8.63 11.70
CA ALA A 37 -20.82 10.02 12.02
C ALA A 37 -19.55 10.40 11.25
N TYR A 38 -19.46 11.67 10.83
CA TYR A 38 -18.22 12.19 10.29
C TYR A 38 -17.17 12.14 11.39
N GLU A 39 -16.17 11.27 11.23
CA GLU A 39 -14.96 11.25 12.04
C GLU A 39 -13.87 11.98 11.26
N GLU A 40 -13.23 12.97 11.88
CA GLU A 40 -12.13 13.67 11.24
C GLU A 40 -10.94 12.71 11.04
N VAL A 41 -10.34 12.73 9.86
CA VAL A 41 -9.19 11.86 9.53
C VAL A 41 -8.03 12.09 10.51
N GLY A 42 -7.88 13.31 11.05
CA GLY A 42 -6.90 13.62 12.08
C GLY A 42 -7.19 12.95 13.44
N GLU A 43 -8.45 12.73 13.79
CA GLU A 43 -8.85 12.02 15.01
C GLU A 43 -8.60 10.52 14.94
N ILE A 44 -8.44 9.94 13.75
CA ILE A 44 -8.13 8.49 13.58
C ILE A 44 -6.64 8.26 13.27
N SER A 45 -5.92 9.27 12.80
CA SER A 45 -4.50 9.17 12.45
C SER A 45 -3.64 8.58 13.57
N HIS A 46 -3.89 8.92 14.84
CA HIS A 46 -3.16 8.35 15.98
C HIS A 46 -3.47 6.87 16.28
N ARG A 47 -4.55 6.32 15.72
CA ARG A 47 -4.96 4.91 15.88
C ARG A 47 -4.53 4.03 14.73
N LEU A 48 -4.21 4.62 13.57
CA LEU A 48 -3.48 3.91 12.54
C LEU A 48 -2.03 3.80 13.03
N PRO A 49 -1.47 2.60 13.20
CA PRO A 49 -0.02 2.48 13.27
C PRO A 49 0.50 2.95 11.92
N GLU A 50 0.99 4.18 11.83
CA GLU A 50 1.71 4.66 10.67
C GLU A 50 2.91 3.72 10.50
N GLY A 51 2.83 2.79 9.54
CA GLY A 51 3.92 1.87 9.23
C GLY A 51 5.11 2.58 8.55
N GLY A 52 5.20 3.91 8.69
CA GLY A 52 6.18 4.78 8.08
C GLY A 52 6.89 5.62 9.13
N LEU A 53 7.98 6.25 8.71
CA LEU A 53 8.68 7.26 9.51
C LEU A 53 7.85 8.55 9.54
N TRP A 54 7.91 9.25 10.67
CA TRP A 54 7.44 10.64 10.75
C TRP A 54 8.19 11.50 9.74
N LEU A 55 7.60 12.60 9.31
CA LEU A 55 8.23 13.49 8.31
C LEU A 55 9.62 13.96 8.77
N ASP A 56 9.77 14.29 10.04
CA ASP A 56 11.03 14.74 10.62
C ASP A 56 12.08 13.61 10.64
N ASP A 57 11.67 12.40 11.05
CA ASP A 57 12.55 11.23 11.04
C ASP A 57 12.95 10.84 9.61
N TYR A 58 12.05 11.02 8.65
CA TYR A 58 12.31 10.80 7.22
C TYR A 58 13.37 11.78 6.70
N TYR A 59 13.25 13.07 7.02
CA TYR A 59 14.26 14.06 6.65
C TYR A 59 15.62 13.77 7.31
N ALA A 60 15.62 13.45 8.60
CA ALA A 60 16.85 13.10 9.32
C ALA A 60 17.54 11.88 8.71
N LEU A 61 16.78 10.84 8.36
CA LEU A 61 17.31 9.65 7.68
C LEU A 61 17.92 10.00 6.32
N HIS A 62 17.26 10.83 5.53
CA HIS A 62 17.77 11.24 4.22
C HIS A 62 19.05 12.07 4.32
N GLU A 63 19.13 12.99 5.28
CA GLU A 63 20.34 13.78 5.52
C GLU A 63 21.52 12.89 5.96
N LEU A 64 21.25 11.93 6.84
CA LEU A 64 22.22 10.97 7.33
C LEU A 64 22.77 10.09 6.19
N LEU A 65 21.89 9.59 5.32
CA LEU A 65 22.27 8.81 4.14
C LEU A 65 23.05 9.63 3.10
N ASP A 66 22.68 10.89 2.88
CA ASP A 66 23.43 11.80 2.00
C ASP A 66 24.82 12.09 2.56
N SER A 67 24.94 12.26 3.87
CA SER A 67 26.22 12.45 4.55
C SER A 67 27.11 11.22 4.40
N TYR A 68 26.52 10.02 4.50
CA TYR A 68 27.20 8.75 4.30
C TYR A 68 27.69 8.63 2.86
N ARG A 69 26.81 8.86 1.87
CA ARG A 69 27.12 8.85 0.43
C ARG A 69 28.33 9.72 0.09
N ARG A 70 28.37 10.94 0.61
CA ARG A 70 29.47 11.91 0.35
C ARG A 70 30.81 11.49 0.95
N LYS A 71 30.82 10.71 2.04
CA LYS A 71 32.04 10.23 2.69
C LYS A 71 32.64 8.99 2.00
N LEU A 72 31.90 8.33 1.12
CA LEU A 72 32.37 7.11 0.46
C LEU A 72 33.35 7.42 -0.70
N PRO A 73 34.40 6.60 -0.85
CA PRO A 73 35.22 6.56 -2.06
C PRO A 73 34.38 6.20 -3.30
N GLN A 74 34.84 6.62 -4.49
CA GLN A 74 34.13 6.44 -5.76
C GLN A 74 33.73 4.97 -6.04
N ASP A 75 34.62 4.01 -5.77
CA ASP A 75 34.34 2.57 -5.91
C ASP A 75 33.18 2.08 -5.02
N LYS A 76 33.04 2.68 -3.82
CA LYS A 76 31.95 2.34 -2.89
C LYS A 76 30.67 3.13 -3.16
N GLN A 77 30.73 4.26 -3.87
CA GLN A 77 29.54 5.01 -4.30
C GLN A 77 28.76 4.24 -5.36
N GLU A 78 29.46 3.62 -6.33
CA GLU A 78 28.82 2.75 -7.31
C GLU A 78 28.15 1.54 -6.63
N ALA A 79 28.82 0.93 -5.64
CA ALA A 79 28.24 -0.14 -4.83
C ALA A 79 27.01 0.32 -4.02
N TYR A 80 26.99 1.57 -3.53
CA TYR A 80 25.83 2.16 -2.85
C TYR A 80 24.65 2.37 -3.81
N GLU A 81 24.90 2.85 -5.03
CA GLU A 81 23.85 3.01 -6.04
C GLU A 81 23.25 1.64 -6.44
N ARG A 82 24.10 0.63 -6.58
CA ARG A 82 23.66 -0.76 -6.79
C ARG A 82 22.87 -1.33 -5.62
N LEU A 83 23.21 -0.95 -4.38
CA LEU A 83 22.42 -1.30 -3.20
C LEU A 83 21.01 -0.68 -3.26
N TRP A 84 20.91 0.58 -3.71
CA TRP A 84 19.64 1.29 -3.87
C TRP A 84 18.74 0.66 -4.95
N ALA A 85 19.34 0.08 -5.98
CA ALA A 85 18.66 -0.69 -7.03
C ALA A 85 18.35 -2.15 -6.63
N ASP A 86 18.63 -2.54 -5.38
CA ASP A 86 18.54 -3.91 -4.85
C ASP A 86 19.33 -4.96 -5.65
N GLU A 87 20.44 -4.55 -6.25
CA GLU A 87 21.32 -5.47 -6.97
C GLU A 87 22.23 -6.27 -6.03
N ARG A 88 22.71 -7.41 -6.53
CA ARG A 88 23.72 -8.23 -5.85
C ARG A 88 25.12 -7.79 -6.23
N PHE A 89 25.95 -7.51 -5.23
CA PHE A 89 27.37 -7.20 -5.41
C PHE A 89 28.23 -7.74 -4.26
N LYS A 90 29.52 -7.88 -4.51
CA LYS A 90 30.50 -8.35 -3.52
C LYS A 90 30.65 -7.30 -2.41
N GLY A 91 30.41 -7.69 -1.17
CA GLY A 91 30.48 -6.77 -0.02
C GLY A 91 29.14 -6.16 0.42
N ARG A 92 28.01 -6.51 -0.21
CA ARG A 92 26.66 -6.01 0.16
C ARG A 92 26.34 -6.15 1.65
N LYS A 93 26.62 -7.31 2.25
CA LYS A 93 26.37 -7.55 3.68
C LYS A 93 27.21 -6.66 4.59
N ALA A 94 28.45 -6.36 4.20
CA ALA A 94 29.31 -5.45 4.96
C ALA A 94 28.79 -4.02 4.88
N MET A 95 28.41 -3.56 3.69
CA MET A 95 27.83 -2.23 3.50
C MET A 95 26.49 -2.05 4.23
N LEU A 96 25.65 -3.09 4.26
CA LEU A 96 24.41 -3.07 5.06
C LEU A 96 24.69 -2.97 6.56
N LYS A 97 25.75 -3.64 7.04
CA LYS A 97 26.17 -3.54 8.43
C LYS A 97 26.69 -2.14 8.77
N GLU A 98 27.50 -1.55 7.89
CA GLU A 98 27.96 -0.15 8.01
C GLU A 98 26.77 0.81 8.05
N LEU A 99 25.79 0.65 7.16
CA LEU A 99 24.56 1.46 7.17
C LEU A 99 23.74 1.28 8.45
N GLN A 100 23.66 0.07 8.99
CA GLN A 100 22.95 -0.20 10.23
C GLN A 100 23.61 0.51 11.42
N GLU A 101 24.94 0.57 11.47
CA GLU A 101 25.69 1.31 12.50
C GLU A 101 25.53 2.82 12.37
N VAL A 102 25.28 3.32 11.14
CA VAL A 102 25.09 4.76 10.88
C VAL A 102 23.66 5.20 11.19
N ILE A 103 22.67 4.32 11.03
CA ILE A 103 21.24 4.63 11.26
C ILE A 103 20.82 4.39 12.74
N GLN A 104 21.61 3.67 13.54
CA GLN A 104 21.40 3.46 14.99
C GLN A 104 21.68 4.72 15.81
#